data_AF-A0A7W0YJA1-F1
#
_entry.id   AF-A0A7W0YJA1-F1
#
_cell.length_a   1.000
_cell.length_b   1.000
_cell.length_c   1.000
_cell.angle_alpha   90.00
_cell.angle_beta   90.00
_cell.angle_gamma   90.00
#
_symmetry.space_group_name_H-M   'P 1'
#
loop_
_entity.id
_entity.type
_entity.pdbx_description
1 polymer ?
#
loop_
_entity_poly.entity_id
_entity_poly.type
_entity_poly.pdbx_seq_one_letter_code
_entity_poly.pdbx_strand_id
1 'polypeptide(L)'
;MPLAPTIGRLLAGLGTIAVLGLTLYPSHHQAAASASTPLTCLACGAAGGADITHNVLLFLPLGVGLGLAGWSWRRAVAVAALLSFSVEALQYFVVTGRDASLGDLLSNTAGGALGAALAPWIGRIVCPAPASARRLLTGGAAAWLGLLALSGWLQQPGASNGVLVSTWAGHSARPNPFRGTVRSAALNGVAMPPDGAPPDSSRIRDLFEQGEVELAVQVISGPRTELGWVYMILAGQSTQLAFNQQLLRATLSVPVRGLRYKLRPPTLSLRGAFPRKAGEPVALEGGRRGNRIWLTASYAGKRRAAELVLSPAHGWALLDPFNFTLGPAVRVVTAGLIALLIVPLGYWSSAVGRPRWALPVLGLAVVAGLGIVPALGGYPPGHWSEWLAGALAAAAGWVLHRLAAYLEPQCGSPSASVSSSS
;
A
#
# COMPACT_ATOMS: atom_id res chain seq x y z
N MET A 1 22.36 -25.46 8.58
CA MET A 1 20.91 -25.67 8.81
C MET A 1 20.39 -26.73 7.84
N PRO A 2 20.30 -28.00 8.25
CA PRO A 2 19.80 -29.08 7.38
C PRO A 2 18.35 -28.87 6.88
N LEU A 3 17.57 -28.00 7.53
CA LEU A 3 16.19 -27.66 7.14
C LEU A 3 16.08 -26.57 6.07
N ALA A 4 17.17 -25.86 5.75
CA ALA A 4 17.13 -24.71 4.82
C ALA A 4 16.62 -25.10 3.41
N PRO A 5 17.02 -26.23 2.81
CA PRO A 5 16.54 -26.60 1.49
C PRO A 5 15.04 -26.91 1.45
N THR A 6 14.51 -27.58 2.48
CA THR A 6 13.08 -27.91 2.58
C THR A 6 12.23 -26.66 2.75
N ILE A 7 12.62 -25.77 3.67
CA ILE A 7 11.96 -24.48 3.85
C ILE A 7 12.04 -23.64 2.57
N GLY A 8 13.19 -23.64 1.90
CA GLY A 8 13.39 -22.94 0.63
C GLY A 8 12.44 -23.44 -0.46
N ARG A 9 12.32 -24.76 -0.64
CA ARG A 9 11.37 -25.35 -1.60
C ARG A 9 9.92 -25.02 -1.27
N LEU A 10 9.53 -25.08 0.00
CA LEU A 10 8.18 -24.72 0.42
C LEU A 10 7.89 -23.24 0.13
N LEU A 11 8.81 -22.35 0.50
CA LEU A 11 8.67 -20.92 0.26
C LEU A 11 8.62 -20.59 -1.24
N ALA A 12 9.44 -21.25 -2.06
CA ALA A 12 9.40 -21.12 -3.51
C ALA A 12 8.06 -21.60 -4.08
N GLY A 13 7.56 -22.76 -3.62
CA GLY A 13 6.25 -23.29 -4.04
C GLY A 13 5.10 -22.36 -3.68
N LEU A 14 5.05 -21.88 -2.43
CA LEU A 14 4.04 -20.92 -1.98
C LEU A 14 4.15 -19.59 -2.72
N GLY A 15 5.37 -19.12 -2.97
CA GLY A 15 5.63 -17.91 -3.76
C GLY A 15 5.09 -18.04 -5.18
N THR A 16 5.37 -19.16 -5.86
CA THR A 16 4.82 -19.45 -7.19
C THR A 16 3.29 -19.49 -7.17
N ILE A 17 2.68 -20.18 -6.20
CA ILE A 17 1.20 -20.23 -6.07
C ILE A 17 0.62 -18.83 -5.88
N ALA A 18 1.23 -18.01 -5.02
CA ALA A 18 0.79 -16.64 -4.79
C ALA A 18 0.91 -15.77 -6.05
N VAL A 19 2.04 -15.87 -6.78
CA VAL A 19 2.23 -15.21 -8.06
C VAL A 19 1.10 -15.58 -9.01
N LEU A 20 0.92 -16.88 -9.30
CA LEU A 20 -0.08 -17.35 -10.24
C LEU A 20 -1.51 -16.96 -9.83
N GLY A 21 -1.85 -17.12 -8.55
CA GLY A 21 -3.19 -16.82 -8.04
C GLY A 21 -3.54 -15.33 -8.08
N LEU A 22 -2.57 -14.44 -7.82
CA LEU A 22 -2.81 -13.00 -7.77
C LEU A 22 -2.71 -12.32 -9.14
N THR A 23 -1.90 -12.85 -10.07
CA THR A 23 -1.71 -12.25 -11.40
C THR A 23 -2.66 -12.80 -12.45
N LEU A 24 -3.04 -14.08 -12.38
CA LEU A 24 -3.93 -14.71 -13.37
C LEU A 24 -5.42 -14.61 -13.01
N TYR A 25 -5.77 -13.94 -11.92
CA TYR A 25 -7.17 -13.63 -11.62
C TYR A 25 -7.68 -12.50 -12.55
N PRO A 26 -8.71 -12.76 -13.38
CA PRO A 26 -9.21 -11.81 -14.36
C PRO A 26 -9.87 -10.60 -13.68
N SER A 27 -9.74 -9.42 -14.29
CA SER A 27 -10.32 -8.17 -13.78
C SER A 27 -11.17 -7.49 -14.85
N HIS A 28 -12.41 -7.95 -15.01
CA HIS A 28 -13.31 -7.51 -16.09
C HIS A 28 -13.52 -5.99 -16.16
N HIS A 29 -13.42 -5.28 -15.03
CA HIS A 29 -13.60 -3.83 -14.98
C HIS A 29 -12.45 -3.03 -15.61
N GLN A 30 -11.29 -3.67 -15.86
CA GLN A 30 -10.09 -3.00 -16.37
C GLN A 30 -9.81 -3.29 -17.85
N ALA A 31 -10.50 -4.24 -18.48
CA ALA A 31 -10.22 -4.70 -19.84
C ALA A 31 -10.09 -3.59 -20.89
N ALA A 32 -10.95 -2.57 -20.85
CA ALA A 32 -10.89 -1.45 -21.78
C ALA A 32 -9.66 -0.54 -21.55
N ALA A 33 -9.24 -0.36 -20.29
CA ALA A 33 -8.03 0.39 -19.97
C ALA A 33 -6.78 -0.42 -20.38
N SER A 34 -6.77 -1.72 -20.07
CA SER A 34 -5.67 -2.63 -20.39
C SER A 34 -5.34 -2.70 -21.87
N ALA A 35 -6.36 -2.69 -22.74
CA ALA A 35 -6.19 -2.72 -24.19
C ALA A 35 -5.45 -1.51 -24.76
N SER A 36 -5.38 -0.40 -24.01
CA SER A 36 -4.73 0.85 -24.44
C SER A 36 -3.29 0.99 -23.93
N THR A 37 -2.83 0.09 -23.06
CA THR A 37 -1.49 0.15 -22.46
C THR A 37 -0.44 -0.37 -23.44
N PRO A 38 0.59 0.42 -23.83
CA PRO A 38 1.66 -0.06 -24.69
C PRO A 38 2.51 -1.13 -24.01
N LEU A 39 2.83 -2.21 -24.73
CA LEU A 39 3.67 -3.30 -24.21
C LEU A 39 5.06 -2.84 -23.72
N THR A 40 5.59 -1.76 -24.29
CA THR A 40 6.93 -1.22 -23.97
C THR A 40 6.95 -0.26 -22.78
N CYS A 41 5.79 0.02 -22.19
CA CYS A 41 5.70 0.96 -21.08
C CYS A 41 6.22 0.33 -19.77
N LEU A 42 7.02 1.12 -19.01
CA LEU A 42 7.69 0.65 -17.78
C LEU A 42 6.89 0.89 -16.49
N ALA A 43 6.11 1.96 -16.44
CA ALA A 43 5.31 2.34 -15.28
C ALA A 43 3.98 2.90 -15.79
N CYS A 44 3.04 2.01 -16.10
CA CYS A 44 1.83 2.37 -16.85
C CYS A 44 0.66 2.73 -15.93
N GLY A 45 -0.34 3.41 -16.49
CA GLY A 45 -1.54 3.80 -15.76
C GLY A 45 -1.31 4.84 -14.64
N ALA A 46 -2.36 5.07 -13.87
CA ALA A 46 -2.38 6.04 -12.76
C ALA A 46 -1.60 5.55 -11.53
N ALA A 47 -1.44 4.25 -11.37
CA ALA A 47 -0.85 3.61 -10.19
C ALA A 47 0.43 2.80 -10.49
N GLY A 48 1.07 3.02 -11.64
CA GLY A 48 2.19 2.19 -12.10
C GLY A 48 3.38 2.10 -11.14
N GLY A 49 3.60 3.09 -10.27
CA GLY A 49 4.63 3.02 -9.24
C GLY A 49 4.28 2.04 -8.10
N ALA A 50 3.00 2.02 -7.71
CA ALA A 50 2.49 1.02 -6.78
C ALA A 50 2.53 -0.37 -7.40
N ASP A 51 2.17 -0.50 -8.69
CA ASP A 51 2.17 -1.78 -9.39
C ASP A 51 3.59 -2.39 -9.50
N ILE A 52 4.61 -1.59 -9.86
CA ILE A 52 6.03 -2.02 -9.79
C ILE A 52 6.39 -2.52 -8.40
N THR A 53 5.98 -1.79 -7.35
CA THR A 53 6.31 -2.15 -5.97
C THR A 53 5.65 -3.47 -5.58
N HIS A 54 4.39 -3.69 -5.96
CA HIS A 54 3.67 -4.94 -5.71
C HIS A 54 4.34 -6.12 -6.39
N ASN A 55 4.71 -5.97 -7.65
CA ASN A 55 5.37 -7.01 -8.44
C ASN A 55 6.71 -7.45 -7.84
N VAL A 56 7.54 -6.47 -7.43
CA VAL A 56 8.79 -6.75 -6.72
C VAL A 56 8.53 -7.53 -5.43
N LEU A 57 7.57 -7.09 -4.61
CA LEU A 57 7.23 -7.74 -3.34
C LEU A 57 6.63 -9.14 -3.54
N LEU A 58 5.86 -9.33 -4.61
CA LEU A 58 5.19 -10.60 -4.93
C LEU A 58 6.19 -11.69 -5.34
N PHE A 59 7.23 -11.34 -6.11
CA PHE A 59 8.26 -12.28 -6.56
C PHE A 59 9.41 -12.47 -5.56
N LEU A 60 9.56 -11.58 -4.57
CA LEU A 60 10.63 -11.66 -3.57
C LEU A 60 10.63 -12.99 -2.80
N PRO A 61 9.49 -13.50 -2.26
CA PRO A 61 9.46 -14.80 -1.58
C PRO A 61 9.91 -15.97 -2.46
N LEU A 62 9.53 -15.98 -3.75
CA LEU A 62 9.99 -16.99 -4.71
C LEU A 62 11.52 -16.98 -4.82
N GLY A 63 12.12 -15.80 -5.00
CA GLY A 63 13.57 -15.64 -5.07
C GLY A 63 14.27 -16.12 -3.80
N VAL A 64 13.77 -15.73 -2.63
CA VAL A 64 14.30 -16.18 -1.33
C VAL A 64 14.23 -17.70 -1.21
N GLY A 65 13.08 -18.29 -1.57
CA GLY A 65 12.86 -19.73 -1.52
C GLY A 65 13.83 -20.51 -2.41
N LEU A 66 14.01 -20.09 -3.66
CA LEU A 66 14.95 -20.72 -4.59
C LEU A 66 16.41 -20.63 -4.07
N GLY A 67 16.82 -19.46 -3.57
CA GLY A 67 18.15 -19.29 -2.99
C GLY A 67 18.38 -20.18 -1.76
N LEU A 68 17.40 -20.27 -0.85
CA LEU A 68 17.45 -21.18 0.31
C LEU A 68 17.43 -22.66 -0.09
N ALA A 69 16.81 -22.99 -1.22
CA ALA A 69 16.85 -24.32 -1.82
C ALA A 69 18.21 -24.67 -2.48
N GLY A 70 19.19 -23.76 -2.42
CA GLY A 70 20.55 -23.97 -2.95
C GLY A 70 20.72 -23.61 -4.42
N TRP A 71 19.75 -22.92 -5.02
CA TRP A 71 19.87 -22.49 -6.42
C TRP A 71 20.84 -21.31 -6.51
N SER A 72 21.66 -21.30 -7.57
CA SER A 72 22.51 -20.13 -7.85
C SER A 72 21.64 -18.92 -8.21
N TRP A 73 22.12 -17.72 -7.89
CA TRP A 73 21.42 -16.46 -8.18
C TRP A 73 20.98 -16.38 -9.66
N ARG A 74 21.86 -16.76 -10.60
CA ARG A 74 21.55 -16.77 -12.04
C ARG A 74 20.37 -17.68 -12.39
N ARG A 75 20.29 -18.88 -11.81
CA ARG A 75 19.19 -19.81 -12.04
C ARG A 75 17.88 -19.29 -11.44
N ALA A 76 17.94 -18.71 -10.23
CA ALA A 76 16.77 -18.11 -9.61
C ALA A 76 16.21 -16.93 -10.42
N VAL A 77 17.09 -16.05 -10.93
CA VAL A 77 16.71 -14.96 -11.84
C VAL A 77 16.10 -15.49 -13.14
N ALA A 78 16.71 -16.51 -13.75
CA ALA A 78 16.18 -17.11 -14.98
C ALA A 78 14.78 -17.71 -14.78
N VAL A 79 14.52 -18.38 -13.65
CA VAL A 79 13.19 -18.90 -13.32
C VAL A 79 12.19 -17.78 -13.07
N ALA A 80 12.58 -16.75 -12.32
CA ALA A 80 11.69 -15.60 -12.09
C ALA A 80 11.33 -14.89 -13.40
N ALA A 81 12.31 -14.70 -14.29
CA ALA A 81 12.09 -14.11 -15.61
C ALA A 81 11.19 -14.98 -16.49
N LEU A 82 11.43 -16.29 -16.52
CA LEU A 82 10.61 -17.23 -17.30
C LEU A 82 9.17 -17.27 -16.78
N LEU A 83 8.99 -17.38 -15.45
CA LEU A 83 7.67 -17.37 -14.83
C LEU A 83 6.94 -16.06 -15.13
N SER A 84 7.62 -14.92 -14.98
CA SER A 84 7.03 -13.63 -15.31
C SER A 84 6.66 -13.55 -16.79
N PHE A 85 7.54 -13.95 -17.71
CA PHE A 85 7.21 -13.99 -19.13
C PHE A 85 5.99 -14.87 -19.43
N SER A 86 5.88 -16.04 -18.80
CA SER A 86 4.72 -16.91 -18.94
C SER A 86 3.43 -16.25 -18.40
N VAL A 87 3.49 -15.56 -17.26
CA VAL A 87 2.35 -14.82 -16.70
C VAL A 87 1.93 -13.69 -17.64
N GLU A 88 2.86 -12.86 -18.11
CA GLU A 88 2.57 -11.77 -19.04
C GLU A 88 1.98 -12.28 -20.36
N ALA A 89 2.53 -13.38 -20.90
CA ALA A 89 1.99 -14.01 -22.11
C ALA A 89 0.56 -14.53 -21.89
N LEU A 90 0.28 -15.16 -20.75
CA LEU A 90 -1.07 -15.60 -20.41
C LEU A 90 -2.02 -14.42 -20.23
N GLN A 91 -1.58 -13.33 -19.62
CA GLN A 91 -2.39 -12.12 -19.48
C GLN A 91 -2.69 -11.47 -20.84
N TYR A 92 -1.71 -11.44 -21.73
CA TYR A 92 -1.87 -10.90 -23.07
C TYR A 92 -2.83 -11.74 -23.94
N PHE A 93 -2.69 -13.07 -23.92
CA PHE A 93 -3.44 -13.96 -24.83
C PHE A 93 -4.72 -14.56 -24.24
N VAL A 94 -4.83 -14.70 -22.91
CA VAL A 94 -5.87 -15.52 -22.26
C VAL A 94 -6.63 -14.77 -21.16
N VAL A 95 -5.94 -14.09 -20.24
CA VAL A 95 -6.56 -13.47 -19.06
C VAL A 95 -6.98 -12.03 -19.34
N THR A 96 -8.27 -11.84 -19.62
CA THR A 96 -8.83 -10.50 -19.86
C THR A 96 -8.74 -9.58 -18.64
N GLY A 97 -8.50 -8.29 -18.89
CA GLY A 97 -8.52 -7.26 -17.83
C GLY A 97 -7.24 -7.12 -17.03
N ARG A 98 -6.12 -7.62 -17.54
CA ARG A 98 -4.78 -7.36 -17.00
C ARG A 98 -3.91 -6.72 -18.06
N ASP A 99 -3.07 -5.79 -17.64
CA ASP A 99 -2.12 -5.10 -18.50
C ASP A 99 -0.88 -5.99 -18.58
N ALA A 100 -0.59 -6.53 -19.76
CA ALA A 100 0.71 -7.13 -20.00
C ALA A 100 1.71 -6.01 -20.34
N SER A 101 2.82 -5.93 -19.62
CA SER A 101 3.79 -4.85 -19.84
C SER A 101 5.25 -5.27 -19.59
N LEU A 102 6.16 -4.60 -20.29
CA LEU A 102 7.59 -4.72 -20.05
C LEU A 102 7.96 -4.30 -18.62
N GLY A 103 7.24 -3.33 -18.05
CA GLY A 103 7.38 -2.92 -16.65
C GLY A 103 7.11 -4.05 -15.67
N ASP A 104 6.05 -4.81 -15.89
CA ASP A 104 5.67 -5.95 -15.05
C ASP A 104 6.69 -7.08 -15.16
N LEU A 105 7.11 -7.41 -16.38
CA LEU A 105 8.18 -8.39 -16.63
C LEU A 105 9.48 -8.06 -15.86
N LEU A 106 9.93 -6.81 -15.96
CA LEU A 106 11.17 -6.36 -15.32
C LEU A 106 11.04 -6.28 -13.80
N SER A 107 9.92 -5.77 -13.27
CA SER A 107 9.70 -5.62 -11.82
C SER A 107 9.56 -6.98 -11.12
N ASN A 108 8.83 -7.92 -11.71
CA ASN A 108 8.74 -9.30 -11.22
C ASN A 108 10.12 -9.99 -11.21
N THR A 109 10.87 -9.88 -12.32
CA THR A 109 12.22 -10.44 -12.43
C THR A 109 13.16 -9.84 -11.38
N ALA A 110 13.10 -8.51 -11.17
CA ALA A 110 13.87 -7.82 -10.15
C ALA A 110 13.51 -8.30 -8.73
N GLY A 111 12.22 -8.51 -8.44
CA GLY A 111 11.77 -9.11 -7.18
C GLY A 111 12.40 -10.48 -6.91
N GLY A 112 12.39 -11.37 -7.90
CA GLY A 112 13.03 -12.68 -7.81
C GLY A 112 14.56 -12.59 -7.64
N ALA A 113 15.21 -11.66 -8.34
CA ALA A 113 16.64 -11.40 -8.22
C ALA A 113 17.04 -10.90 -6.82
N LEU A 114 16.28 -9.94 -6.28
CA LEU A 114 16.47 -9.39 -4.94
C LEU A 114 16.25 -10.46 -3.88
N GLY A 115 15.17 -11.24 -4.00
CA GLY A 115 14.91 -12.36 -3.09
C GLY A 115 16.05 -13.37 -3.07
N ALA A 116 16.54 -13.79 -4.24
CA ALA A 116 17.66 -14.73 -4.34
C ALA A 116 18.96 -14.15 -3.74
N ALA A 117 19.21 -12.85 -3.91
CA ALA A 117 20.36 -12.17 -3.32
C ALA A 117 20.27 -12.05 -1.78
N LEU A 118 19.04 -11.99 -1.23
CA LEU A 118 18.79 -11.96 0.22
C LEU A 118 18.93 -13.33 0.89
N ALA A 119 18.69 -14.43 0.17
CA ALA A 119 18.67 -15.78 0.73
C ALA A 119 19.91 -16.15 1.59
N PRO A 120 21.17 -15.86 1.19
CA PRO A 120 22.35 -16.17 2.01
C PRO A 120 22.39 -15.42 3.35
N TRP A 121 21.67 -14.30 3.46
CA TRP A 121 21.63 -13.45 4.66
C TRP A 121 20.54 -13.85 5.64
N ILE A 122 19.52 -14.61 5.21
CA ILE A 122 18.37 -14.98 6.05
C ILE A 122 18.81 -15.67 7.34
N GLY A 123 19.74 -16.62 7.27
CA GLY A 123 20.25 -17.29 8.48
C GLY A 123 20.92 -16.32 9.47
N ARG A 124 21.63 -15.30 8.97
CA ARG A 124 22.27 -14.26 9.79
C ARG A 124 21.27 -13.25 10.35
N ILE A 125 20.10 -13.12 9.73
CA ILE A 125 19.01 -12.24 10.18
C ILE A 125 18.16 -12.93 11.24
N VAL A 126 17.88 -14.22 11.05
CA VAL A 126 17.06 -15.04 11.95
C VAL A 126 17.86 -15.46 13.19
N CYS A 127 19.10 -15.92 13.04
CA CYS A 127 19.96 -16.32 14.17
C CYS A 127 21.23 -15.42 14.21
N PRO A 128 21.11 -14.12 14.55
CA PRO A 128 22.25 -13.22 14.53
C PRO A 128 23.17 -13.43 15.74
N ALA A 129 24.48 -13.40 15.51
CA ALA A 129 25.45 -13.19 16.60
C ALA A 129 25.20 -11.84 17.30
N PRO A 130 25.55 -11.65 18.59
CA PRO A 130 25.22 -10.43 19.34
C PRO A 130 25.67 -9.11 18.67
N ALA A 131 26.84 -9.10 18.03
CA ALA A 131 27.33 -7.94 17.29
C ALA A 131 26.50 -7.65 16.03
N SER A 132 26.06 -8.68 15.32
CA SER A 132 25.17 -8.56 14.16
C SER A 132 23.76 -8.15 14.58
N ALA A 133 23.24 -8.69 15.69
CA ALA A 133 21.95 -8.32 16.27
C ALA A 133 21.89 -6.83 16.60
N ARG A 134 22.99 -6.27 17.13
CA ARG A 134 23.12 -4.83 17.36
C ARG A 134 22.96 -4.03 16.07
N ARG A 135 23.66 -4.43 15.01
CA ARG A 135 23.59 -3.76 13.69
C ARG A 135 22.20 -3.88 13.07
N LEU A 136 21.56 -5.05 13.18
CA LEU A 136 20.21 -5.28 12.70
C LEU A 136 19.18 -4.45 13.49
N LEU A 137 19.29 -4.37 14.81
CA LEU A 137 18.43 -3.50 15.62
C LEU A 137 18.56 -2.04 15.21
N THR A 138 19.78 -1.50 15.13
CA THR A 138 19.97 -0.09 14.78
C THR A 138 19.61 0.20 13.33
N GLY A 139 20.01 -0.66 12.40
CA GLY A 139 19.73 -0.52 10.97
C GLY A 139 18.25 -0.69 10.67
N GLY A 140 17.59 -1.67 11.32
CA GLY A 140 16.15 -1.89 11.23
C GLY A 140 15.34 -0.76 11.83
N ALA A 141 15.73 -0.24 12.99
CA ALA A 141 15.11 0.94 13.58
C ALA A 141 15.24 2.16 12.65
N ALA A 142 16.44 2.42 12.12
CA ALA A 142 16.67 3.50 11.18
C ALA A 142 15.85 3.32 9.88
N ALA A 143 15.78 2.10 9.34
CA ALA A 143 14.99 1.80 8.15
C ALA A 143 13.49 2.00 8.39
N TRP A 144 12.97 1.57 9.55
CA TRP A 144 11.56 1.79 9.90
C TRP A 144 11.23 3.28 10.08
N LEU A 145 12.10 4.04 10.76
CA LEU A 145 11.96 5.49 10.88
C LEU A 145 12.03 6.19 9.51
N GLY A 146 12.96 5.76 8.65
CA GLY A 146 13.08 6.25 7.27
C GLY A 146 11.83 5.94 6.44
N LEU A 147 11.24 4.76 6.59
CA LEU A 147 10.00 4.37 5.92
C LEU A 147 8.83 5.25 6.37
N LEU A 148 8.70 5.53 7.67
CA LEU A 148 7.69 6.44 8.20
C LEU A 148 7.92 7.87 7.69
N ALA A 149 9.15 8.38 7.72
CA ALA A 149 9.47 9.71 7.22
C ALA A 149 9.14 9.84 5.72
N LEU A 150 9.53 8.85 4.91
CA LEU A 150 9.20 8.78 3.49
C LEU A 150 7.68 8.73 3.28
N SER A 151 6.97 7.94 4.08
CA SER A 151 5.52 7.87 3.99
C SER A 151 4.86 9.21 4.30
N GLY A 152 5.26 9.87 5.39
CA GLY A 152 4.77 11.21 5.72
C GLY A 152 5.03 12.16 4.57
N TRP A 153 6.26 12.18 4.04
CA TRP A 153 6.63 13.02 2.90
C TRP A 153 5.81 12.75 1.63
N LEU A 154 5.50 11.48 1.32
CA LEU A 154 4.66 11.10 0.18
C LEU A 154 3.18 11.44 0.38
N GLN A 155 2.70 11.44 1.62
CA GLN A 155 1.31 11.79 1.97
C GLN A 155 1.07 13.30 2.10
N GLN A 156 2.12 14.12 2.09
CA GLN A 156 1.97 15.57 2.08
C GLN A 156 1.14 16.03 0.87
N PRO A 157 0.48 17.19 0.95
CA PRO A 157 -0.25 17.74 -0.18
C PRO A 157 0.65 17.87 -1.42
N GLY A 158 0.05 17.71 -2.59
CA GLY A 158 0.75 17.78 -3.86
C GLY A 158 -0.07 17.26 -5.03
N ALA A 159 0.14 17.84 -6.20
CA ALA A 159 -0.47 17.43 -7.46
C ALA A 159 0.58 16.75 -8.36
N SER A 160 0.12 15.90 -9.27
CA SER A 160 0.94 15.44 -10.39
C SER A 160 0.98 16.51 -11.50
N ASN A 161 2.03 16.44 -12.32
CA ASN A 161 2.17 17.31 -13.48
C ASN A 161 1.12 16.97 -14.55
N GLY A 162 0.83 17.93 -15.44
CA GLY A 162 -0.08 17.76 -16.57
C GLY A 162 -1.25 18.74 -16.55
N VAL A 163 -1.90 18.89 -17.71
CA VAL A 163 -3.09 19.76 -17.86
C VAL A 163 -4.23 19.19 -17.02
N LEU A 164 -4.86 20.06 -16.22
CA LEU A 164 -6.00 19.67 -15.41
C LEU A 164 -7.24 19.55 -16.29
N VAL A 165 -7.99 18.46 -16.10
CA VAL A 165 -9.28 18.23 -16.78
C VAL A 165 -10.31 17.88 -15.72
N SER A 166 -11.40 18.63 -15.69
CA SER A 166 -12.61 18.36 -14.90
C SER A 166 -13.54 17.48 -15.73
N THR A 167 -14.11 16.46 -15.11
CA THR A 167 -15.06 15.56 -15.80
C THR A 167 -16.15 15.09 -14.86
N TRP A 168 -17.41 15.21 -15.29
CA TRP A 168 -18.62 14.76 -14.60
C TRP A 168 -19.12 13.44 -15.18
N ALA A 169 -19.77 12.64 -14.34
CA ALA A 169 -20.43 11.43 -14.80
C ALA A 169 -21.42 11.74 -15.94
N GLY A 170 -21.39 10.92 -17.00
CA GLY A 170 -22.25 11.07 -18.18
C GLY A 170 -21.73 12.02 -19.26
N HIS A 171 -20.63 12.75 -19.02
CA HIS A 171 -20.07 13.69 -20.00
C HIS A 171 -18.77 13.20 -20.66
N SER A 172 -18.19 12.09 -20.20
CA SER A 172 -17.04 11.46 -20.86
C SER A 172 -17.30 10.00 -21.17
N ALA A 173 -16.58 9.47 -22.17
CA ALA A 173 -16.62 8.06 -22.57
C ALA A 173 -15.88 7.12 -21.59
N ARG A 174 -15.59 7.56 -20.35
CA ARG A 174 -14.88 6.73 -19.38
C ARG A 174 -15.76 5.59 -18.86
N PRO A 175 -15.19 4.39 -18.62
CA PRO A 175 -15.95 3.24 -18.16
C PRO A 175 -16.56 3.48 -16.77
N ASN A 176 -17.64 2.78 -16.47
CA ASN A 176 -18.33 2.79 -15.17
C ASN A 176 -18.72 4.19 -14.64
N PRO A 177 -19.40 5.04 -15.43
CA PRO A 177 -19.90 6.30 -14.91
C PRO A 177 -20.97 6.05 -13.83
N PHE A 178 -21.05 6.96 -12.86
CA PHE A 178 -22.19 7.03 -11.94
C PHE A 178 -23.50 7.07 -12.73
N ARG A 179 -24.44 6.18 -12.39
CA ARG A 179 -25.71 5.99 -13.12
C ARG A 179 -26.81 6.97 -12.69
N GLY A 180 -26.49 7.96 -11.87
CA GLY A 180 -27.38 9.09 -11.58
C GLY A 180 -27.03 10.30 -12.44
N THR A 181 -27.39 11.50 -11.99
CA THR A 181 -27.12 12.74 -12.72
C THR A 181 -26.37 13.72 -11.85
N VAL A 182 -25.24 14.23 -12.33
CA VAL A 182 -24.52 15.34 -11.67
C VAL A 182 -25.19 16.65 -12.08
N ARG A 183 -25.62 17.44 -11.10
CA ARG A 183 -26.29 18.74 -11.31
C ARG A 183 -25.30 19.89 -11.26
N SER A 184 -24.38 19.85 -10.31
CA SER A 184 -23.33 20.85 -10.15
C SER A 184 -22.12 20.25 -9.46
N ALA A 185 -20.95 20.80 -9.76
CA ALA A 185 -19.71 20.54 -9.05
C ALA A 185 -18.98 21.87 -8.85
N ALA A 186 -18.48 22.11 -7.64
CA ALA A 186 -17.68 23.28 -7.31
C ALA A 186 -16.45 22.87 -6.49
N LEU A 187 -15.30 23.42 -6.86
CA LEU A 187 -14.04 23.23 -6.14
C LEU A 187 -13.65 24.55 -5.48
N ASN A 188 -13.59 24.57 -4.15
CA ASN A 188 -13.35 25.75 -3.32
C ASN A 188 -14.25 26.93 -3.71
N GLY A 189 -15.53 26.64 -3.99
CA GLY A 189 -16.54 27.62 -4.43
C GLY A 189 -16.50 27.97 -5.91
N VAL A 190 -15.51 27.52 -6.69
CA VAL A 190 -15.43 27.76 -8.13
C VAL A 190 -16.19 26.67 -8.89
N ALA A 191 -17.15 27.06 -9.72
CA ALA A 191 -17.91 26.11 -10.54
C ALA A 191 -17.01 25.38 -11.54
N MET A 192 -17.10 24.05 -11.57
CA MET A 192 -16.28 23.19 -12.43
C MET A 192 -17.06 22.80 -13.68
N PRO A 193 -16.46 22.81 -14.89
CA PRO A 193 -17.18 22.43 -16.10
C PRO A 193 -17.48 20.92 -16.13
N PRO A 194 -18.57 20.49 -16.83
CA PRO A 194 -18.90 19.09 -16.99
C PRO A 194 -17.83 18.24 -17.68
N ASP A 195 -17.13 18.85 -18.64
CA ASP A 195 -15.93 18.29 -19.25
C ASP A 195 -15.00 19.42 -19.70
N GLY A 196 -13.68 19.20 -19.63
CA GLY A 196 -12.66 20.16 -20.10
C GLY A 196 -11.84 20.84 -18.99
N ALA A 197 -11.12 21.90 -19.37
CA ALA A 197 -10.17 22.57 -18.48
C ALA A 197 -10.89 23.36 -17.37
N PRO A 198 -10.46 23.24 -16.09
CA PRO A 198 -10.97 24.10 -15.02
C PRO A 198 -10.68 25.59 -15.27
N PRO A 199 -11.54 26.52 -14.79
CA PRO A 199 -11.44 27.95 -15.09
C PRO A 199 -10.10 28.60 -14.70
N ASP A 200 -9.46 28.14 -13.61
CA ASP A 200 -8.15 28.61 -13.15
C ASP A 200 -7.31 27.41 -12.68
N SER A 201 -6.71 26.72 -13.64
CA SER A 201 -5.92 25.51 -13.38
C SER A 201 -4.67 25.78 -12.51
N SER A 202 -4.09 26.98 -12.59
CA SER A 202 -2.96 27.41 -11.74
C SER A 202 -3.37 27.47 -10.28
N ARG A 203 -4.44 28.21 -9.96
CA ARG A 203 -4.93 28.36 -8.59
C ARG A 203 -5.37 27.03 -8.00
N ILE A 204 -6.02 26.16 -8.79
CA ILE A 204 -6.41 24.82 -8.33
C ILE A 204 -5.20 23.97 -7.97
N ARG A 205 -4.11 24.08 -8.74
CA ARG A 205 -2.86 23.40 -8.42
C ARG A 205 -2.26 23.93 -7.13
N ASP A 206 -2.25 25.25 -6.93
CA ASP A 206 -1.76 25.85 -5.68
C ASP A 206 -2.56 25.36 -4.47
N LEU A 207 -3.88 25.22 -4.60
CA LEU A 207 -4.75 24.64 -3.56
C LEU A 207 -4.40 23.17 -3.27
N PHE A 208 -4.07 22.37 -4.30
CA PHE A 208 -3.63 20.98 -4.12
C PHE A 208 -2.28 20.88 -3.42
N GLU A 209 -1.34 21.78 -3.73
CA GLU A 209 -0.02 21.87 -3.09
C GLU A 209 -0.10 22.39 -1.65
N GLN A 210 -1.09 23.22 -1.33
CA GLN A 210 -1.34 23.73 0.03
C GLN A 210 -2.14 22.72 0.88
N GLY A 211 -2.86 21.79 0.26
CA GLY A 211 -3.72 20.82 0.95
C GLY A 211 -5.03 21.41 1.44
N GLU A 212 -5.49 22.48 0.80
CA GLU A 212 -6.74 23.18 1.10
C GLU A 212 -7.72 22.97 -0.07
N VAL A 213 -8.35 21.80 -0.06
CA VAL A 213 -9.23 21.35 -1.15
C VAL A 213 -10.62 21.09 -0.58
N GLU A 214 -11.63 21.67 -1.21
CA GLU A 214 -13.03 21.47 -0.83
C GLU A 214 -13.86 21.27 -2.09
N LEU A 215 -14.43 20.09 -2.25
CA LEU A 215 -15.24 19.71 -3.39
C LEU A 215 -16.68 19.53 -2.93
N ALA A 216 -17.59 20.30 -3.54
CA ALA A 216 -19.02 20.19 -3.36
C ALA A 216 -19.66 19.70 -4.67
N VAL A 217 -20.45 18.63 -4.61
CA VAL A 217 -21.14 18.05 -5.76
C VAL A 217 -22.60 17.80 -5.40
N GLN A 218 -23.51 18.32 -6.22
CA GLN A 218 -24.93 18.01 -6.12
C GLN A 218 -25.30 16.97 -7.18
N VAL A 219 -25.95 15.90 -6.77
CA VAL A 219 -26.36 14.81 -7.66
C VAL A 219 -27.81 14.40 -7.43
N ILE A 220 -28.41 13.80 -8.45
CA ILE A 220 -29.59 12.96 -8.32
C ILE A 220 -29.12 11.50 -8.25
N SER A 221 -29.49 10.77 -7.20
CA SER A 221 -29.03 9.40 -6.97
C SER A 221 -29.41 8.47 -8.11
N GLY A 222 -28.47 7.64 -8.56
CA GLY A 222 -28.72 6.56 -9.51
C GLY A 222 -29.06 5.23 -8.80
N PRO A 223 -29.30 4.16 -9.57
CA PRO A 223 -29.32 2.80 -9.03
C PRO A 223 -27.97 2.45 -8.39
N ARG A 224 -27.96 1.42 -7.53
CA ARG A 224 -26.72 0.94 -6.90
C ARG A 224 -25.79 0.37 -7.96
N THR A 225 -24.54 0.80 -7.94
CA THR A 225 -23.47 0.27 -8.77
C THR A 225 -22.34 -0.24 -7.88
N GLU A 226 -21.60 -1.24 -8.33
CA GLU A 226 -20.42 -1.73 -7.59
C GLU A 226 -19.39 -0.62 -7.43
N LEU A 227 -19.09 0.09 -8.51
CA LEU A 227 -18.29 1.31 -8.53
C LEU A 227 -18.82 2.23 -9.64
N GLY A 228 -19.00 3.52 -9.34
CA GLY A 228 -19.37 4.54 -10.31
C GLY A 228 -18.72 5.86 -9.98
N TRP A 229 -17.87 6.39 -10.86
CA TRP A 229 -17.26 7.70 -10.64
C TRP A 229 -18.30 8.80 -10.84
N VAL A 230 -18.38 9.74 -9.90
CA VAL A 230 -19.34 10.86 -9.89
C VAL A 230 -18.70 12.10 -10.49
N TYR A 231 -17.49 12.42 -10.03
CA TYR A 231 -16.73 13.59 -10.44
C TYR A 231 -15.24 13.28 -10.33
N MET A 232 -14.44 13.77 -11.28
CA MET A 232 -12.98 13.63 -11.26
C MET A 232 -12.28 14.91 -11.71
N ILE A 233 -11.12 15.16 -11.13
CA ILE A 233 -10.08 16.03 -11.70
C ILE A 233 -8.89 15.16 -12.07
N LEU A 234 -8.46 15.27 -13.31
CA LEU A 234 -7.39 14.50 -13.91
C LEU A 234 -6.21 15.41 -14.21
N ALA A 235 -4.99 14.88 -14.13
CA ALA A 235 -3.79 15.49 -14.70
C ALA A 235 -3.09 14.44 -15.56
N GLY A 236 -3.26 14.55 -16.88
CA GLY A 236 -2.91 13.46 -17.80
C GLY A 236 -3.70 12.18 -17.48
N GLN A 237 -3.00 11.09 -17.18
CA GLN A 237 -3.62 9.80 -16.79
C GLN A 237 -3.88 9.67 -15.28
N SER A 238 -3.42 10.62 -14.46
CA SER A 238 -3.49 10.51 -13.01
C SER A 238 -4.71 11.23 -12.45
N THR A 239 -5.54 10.50 -11.71
CA THR A 239 -6.66 11.08 -10.96
C THR A 239 -6.13 11.85 -9.75
N GLN A 240 -6.33 13.16 -9.74
CA GLN A 240 -5.91 14.05 -8.65
C GLN A 240 -6.92 14.06 -7.50
N LEU A 241 -8.19 14.14 -7.86
CA LEU A 241 -9.32 14.26 -6.95
C LEU A 241 -10.49 13.48 -7.56
N ALA A 242 -11.17 12.66 -6.77
CA ALA A 242 -12.32 11.93 -7.27
C ALA A 242 -13.38 11.69 -6.19
N PHE A 243 -14.63 11.87 -6.60
CA PHE A 243 -15.79 11.32 -5.92
C PHE A 243 -16.29 10.08 -6.64
N ASN A 244 -16.49 8.98 -5.91
CA ASN A 244 -17.11 7.78 -6.45
C ASN A 244 -18.24 7.28 -5.56
N GLN A 245 -19.27 6.70 -6.17
CA GLN A 245 -20.24 5.83 -5.54
C GLN A 245 -19.70 4.40 -5.53
N GLN A 246 -19.76 3.75 -4.37
CA GLN A 246 -19.51 2.31 -4.24
C GLN A 246 -20.67 1.68 -3.46
N LEU A 247 -21.60 1.04 -4.16
CA LEU A 247 -22.90 0.61 -3.63
C LEU A 247 -23.68 1.78 -3.01
N LEU A 248 -23.78 1.81 -1.67
CA LEU A 248 -24.42 2.90 -0.89
C LEU A 248 -23.39 3.81 -0.21
N ARG A 249 -22.11 3.68 -0.55
CA ARG A 249 -21.00 4.46 0.02
C ARG A 249 -20.59 5.55 -0.95
N ALA A 250 -20.15 6.68 -0.41
CA ALA A 250 -19.37 7.65 -1.16
C ALA A 250 -17.89 7.45 -0.80
N THR A 251 -17.01 7.66 -1.76
CA THR A 251 -15.56 7.63 -1.56
C THR A 251 -14.95 8.91 -2.11
N LEU A 252 -13.97 9.45 -1.41
CA LEU A 252 -13.22 10.64 -1.79
C LEU A 252 -11.73 10.30 -1.80
N SER A 253 -11.11 10.40 -2.97
CA SER A 253 -9.66 10.35 -3.14
C SER A 253 -9.10 11.77 -3.22
N VAL A 254 -8.09 12.10 -2.41
CA VAL A 254 -7.52 13.46 -2.34
C VAL A 254 -6.08 13.51 -2.86
N PRO A 255 -5.63 14.67 -3.39
CA PRO A 255 -4.28 14.80 -3.93
C PRO A 255 -3.20 14.68 -2.85
N VAL A 256 -2.13 13.96 -3.20
CA VAL A 256 -0.92 13.76 -2.39
C VAL A 256 0.31 13.79 -3.29
N ARG A 257 1.47 14.16 -2.73
CA ARG A 257 2.76 14.13 -3.42
C ARG A 257 3.07 12.77 -4.06
N GLY A 258 2.63 11.67 -3.44
CA GLY A 258 2.74 10.31 -3.96
C GLY A 258 2.21 10.11 -5.38
N LEU A 259 1.26 10.94 -5.84
CA LEU A 259 0.76 10.91 -7.22
C LEU A 259 1.85 11.19 -8.25
N ARG A 260 2.88 11.99 -7.91
CA ARG A 260 4.04 12.24 -8.79
C ARG A 260 4.86 10.97 -9.05
N TYR A 261 4.77 10.02 -8.14
CA TYR A 261 5.42 8.71 -8.20
C TYR A 261 4.46 7.61 -8.64
N LYS A 262 3.29 7.98 -9.19
CA LYS A 262 2.23 7.05 -9.60
C LYS A 262 1.84 6.09 -8.47
N LEU A 263 1.76 6.60 -7.25
CA LEU A 263 1.23 5.90 -6.09
C LEU A 263 -0.25 6.22 -5.91
N ARG A 264 -0.96 5.37 -5.18
CA ARG A 264 -2.40 5.55 -4.97
C ARG A 264 -2.68 6.68 -3.97
N PRO A 265 -3.67 7.55 -4.22
CA PRO A 265 -4.05 8.56 -3.25
C PRO A 265 -4.84 7.94 -2.09
N PRO A 266 -4.70 8.48 -0.86
CA PRO A 266 -5.55 8.07 0.25
C PRO A 266 -7.02 8.34 -0.08
N THR A 267 -7.86 7.33 0.14
CA THR A 267 -9.28 7.37 -0.22
C THR A 267 -10.17 7.15 1.00
N LEU A 268 -10.91 8.18 1.42
CA LEU A 268 -11.84 8.11 2.55
C LEU A 268 -13.19 7.54 2.10
N SER A 269 -13.81 6.66 2.90
CA SER A 269 -15.17 6.14 2.63
C SER A 269 -16.20 6.58 3.66
N LEU A 270 -17.37 6.97 3.15
CA LEU A 270 -18.56 7.30 3.93
C LEU A 270 -19.68 6.28 3.64
N ARG A 271 -20.04 5.47 4.65
CA ARG A 271 -21.14 4.49 4.54
C ARG A 271 -22.51 5.17 4.60
N GLY A 272 -23.44 4.73 3.75
CA GLY A 272 -24.81 5.25 3.73
C GLY A 272 -24.90 6.69 3.21
N ALA A 273 -23.95 7.09 2.36
CA ALA A 273 -23.91 8.40 1.72
C ALA A 273 -24.97 8.57 0.62
N PHE A 274 -25.42 7.46 0.03
CA PHE A 274 -26.47 7.45 -0.98
C PHE A 274 -27.74 6.78 -0.44
N PRO A 275 -28.93 7.26 -0.85
CA PRO A 275 -30.21 6.66 -0.50
C PRO A 275 -30.37 5.30 -1.17
N ARG A 276 -31.26 4.47 -0.60
CA ARG A 276 -31.57 3.15 -1.17
C ARG A 276 -32.39 3.24 -2.44
N LYS A 277 -33.22 4.27 -2.57
CA LYS A 277 -34.06 4.57 -3.73
C LYS A 277 -33.32 5.55 -4.64
N ALA A 278 -33.34 5.28 -5.94
CA ALA A 278 -32.81 6.19 -6.95
C ALA A 278 -33.74 7.40 -7.14
N GLY A 279 -33.23 8.48 -7.73
CA GLY A 279 -33.98 9.70 -8.03
C GLY A 279 -34.04 10.72 -6.90
N GLU A 280 -33.32 10.50 -5.80
CA GLU A 280 -33.29 11.42 -4.66
C GLU A 280 -32.11 12.42 -4.78
N PRO A 281 -32.29 13.70 -4.45
CA PRO A 281 -31.20 14.67 -4.42
C PRO A 281 -30.24 14.36 -3.27
N VAL A 282 -28.95 14.34 -3.58
CA VAL A 282 -27.85 14.14 -2.63
C VAL A 282 -26.84 15.26 -2.81
N ALA A 283 -26.50 15.93 -1.72
CA ALA A 283 -25.37 16.85 -1.66
C ALA A 283 -24.17 16.11 -1.05
N LEU A 284 -23.07 16.05 -1.80
CA LEU A 284 -21.79 15.50 -1.35
C LEU A 284 -20.81 16.65 -1.18
N GLU A 285 -20.18 16.74 -0.03
CA GLU A 285 -19.12 17.70 0.24
C GLU A 285 -17.95 16.97 0.85
N GLY A 286 -16.73 17.26 0.44
CA GLY A 286 -15.58 16.60 1.00
C GLY A 286 -14.29 17.22 0.52
N GLY A 287 -13.22 16.96 1.23
CA GLY A 287 -11.97 17.59 0.90
C GLY A 287 -10.84 17.24 1.84
N ARG A 288 -9.82 18.08 1.78
CA ARG A 288 -8.62 18.02 2.62
C ARG A 288 -8.37 19.41 3.19
N ARG A 289 -8.02 19.47 4.48
CA ARG A 289 -7.50 20.66 5.17
C ARG A 289 -6.27 20.25 5.97
N GLY A 290 -5.09 20.68 5.54
CA GLY A 290 -3.82 20.16 6.05
C GLY A 290 -3.72 18.63 5.98
N ASN A 291 -3.67 17.94 7.12
CA ASN A 291 -3.59 16.48 7.21
C ASN A 291 -4.93 15.78 7.46
N ARG A 292 -6.04 16.52 7.42
CA ARG A 292 -7.39 16.01 7.70
C ARG A 292 -8.16 15.85 6.40
N ILE A 293 -8.65 14.64 6.15
CA ILE A 293 -9.57 14.32 5.05
C ILE A 293 -10.97 14.20 5.65
N TRP A 294 -11.94 14.83 5.01
CA TRP A 294 -13.33 14.81 5.46
C TRP A 294 -14.28 14.56 4.28
N LEU A 295 -15.42 13.97 4.58
CA LEU A 295 -16.47 13.67 3.62
C LEU A 295 -17.82 13.71 4.32
N THR A 296 -18.76 14.46 3.76
CA THR A 296 -20.14 14.54 4.20
C THR A 296 -21.10 14.28 3.05
N ALA A 297 -22.26 13.73 3.39
CA ALA A 297 -23.37 13.49 2.48
C ALA A 297 -24.68 13.89 3.14
N SER A 298 -25.51 14.63 2.42
CA SER A 298 -26.81 15.13 2.89
C SER A 298 -27.91 14.77 1.90
N TYR A 299 -28.96 14.08 2.36
CA TYR A 299 -30.15 13.73 1.57
C TYR A 299 -31.34 13.47 2.48
N ALA A 300 -32.55 13.80 2.04
CA ALA A 300 -33.80 13.54 2.78
C ALA A 300 -33.74 13.96 4.27
N GLY A 301 -33.15 15.12 4.57
CA GLY A 301 -32.96 15.64 5.93
C GLY A 301 -31.92 14.91 6.79
N LYS A 302 -31.27 13.86 6.26
CA LYS A 302 -30.19 13.14 6.95
C LYS A 302 -28.85 13.70 6.53
N ARG A 303 -27.96 13.90 7.50
CA ARG A 303 -26.55 14.23 7.28
C ARG A 303 -25.67 13.09 7.80
N ARG A 304 -24.72 12.66 6.97
CA ARG A 304 -23.69 11.68 7.33
C ARG A 304 -22.32 12.31 7.13
N ALA A 305 -21.37 11.97 7.98
CA ALA A 305 -20.02 12.49 7.92
C ALA A 305 -19.01 11.40 8.27
N ALA A 306 -17.85 11.45 7.63
CA ALA A 306 -16.67 10.68 7.93
C ALA A 306 -15.47 11.62 7.89
N GLU A 307 -14.50 11.34 8.74
CA GLU A 307 -13.29 12.14 8.86
C GLU A 307 -12.13 11.26 9.30
N LEU A 308 -10.95 11.58 8.77
CA LEU A 308 -9.72 10.92 9.14
C LEU A 308 -8.56 11.92 9.13
N VAL A 309 -7.73 11.88 10.17
CA VAL A 309 -6.44 12.57 10.16
C VAL A 309 -5.38 11.58 9.66
N LEU A 310 -4.68 11.98 8.60
CA LEU A 310 -3.57 11.22 8.04
C LEU A 310 -2.42 11.15 9.06
N SER A 311 -1.63 10.10 8.93
CA SER A 311 -0.47 9.79 9.77
C SER A 311 0.56 9.11 8.87
N PRO A 312 1.87 9.29 9.13
CA PRO A 312 2.90 8.51 8.44
C PRO A 312 2.68 7.00 8.48
N ALA A 313 2.00 6.49 9.51
CA ALA A 313 1.67 5.07 9.61
C ALA A 313 0.68 4.59 8.52
N HIS A 314 -0.10 5.49 7.91
CA HIS A 314 -1.03 5.18 6.82
C HIS A 314 -0.36 5.02 5.44
N GLY A 315 0.97 5.05 5.36
CA GLY A 315 1.73 4.94 4.10
C GLY A 315 1.44 3.73 3.25
N TRP A 316 1.04 2.64 3.88
CA TRP A 316 0.66 1.42 3.19
C TRP A 316 -0.52 1.64 2.22
N ALA A 317 -1.40 2.63 2.47
CA ALA A 317 -2.51 2.94 1.58
C ALA A 317 -2.07 3.49 0.21
N LEU A 318 -0.83 4.01 0.12
CA LEU A 318 -0.22 4.42 -1.14
C LEU A 318 0.11 3.22 -2.06
N LEU A 319 0.27 2.04 -1.44
CA LEU A 319 0.64 0.76 -2.02
C LEU A 319 -0.43 -0.29 -1.72
N ASP A 320 -1.70 0.09 -1.63
CA ASP A 320 -2.74 -0.88 -1.37
C ASP A 320 -3.22 -1.52 -2.70
N PRO A 321 -3.11 -2.85 -2.87
CA PRO A 321 -3.58 -3.52 -4.09
C PRO A 321 -5.09 -3.80 -4.07
N PHE A 322 -5.78 -3.62 -2.93
CA PHE A 322 -7.16 -4.07 -2.74
C PHE A 322 -8.21 -2.96 -2.88
N ASN A 323 -7.81 -1.74 -3.25
CA ASN A 323 -8.67 -0.55 -3.24
C ASN A 323 -9.34 -0.32 -1.87
N PHE A 324 -8.61 -0.64 -0.80
CA PHE A 324 -8.98 -0.42 0.57
C PHE A 324 -9.25 1.06 0.79
N THR A 325 -10.43 1.33 1.32
CA THR A 325 -10.84 2.68 1.66
C THR A 325 -10.60 2.93 3.14
N LEU A 326 -10.04 4.09 3.43
CA LEU A 326 -9.79 4.55 4.77
C LEU A 326 -11.13 4.74 5.49
N GLY A 327 -11.31 4.00 6.57
CA GLY A 327 -12.52 3.93 7.39
C GLY A 327 -12.19 3.29 8.74
N PRO A 328 -13.16 2.76 9.50
CA PRO A 328 -12.90 2.25 10.86
C PRO A 328 -11.83 1.15 10.94
N ALA A 329 -11.72 0.31 9.90
CA ALA A 329 -10.75 -0.78 9.84
C ALA A 329 -9.30 -0.30 9.63
N VAL A 330 -9.07 0.96 9.24
CA VAL A 330 -7.73 1.51 9.00
C VAL A 330 -6.82 1.35 10.23
N ARG A 331 -7.39 1.48 11.44
CA ARG A 331 -6.64 1.40 12.69
C ARG A 331 -6.12 0.00 12.96
N VAL A 332 -6.93 -1.02 12.67
CA VAL A 332 -6.56 -2.43 12.87
C VAL A 332 -5.49 -2.86 11.86
N VAL A 333 -5.67 -2.48 10.59
CA VAL A 333 -4.68 -2.77 9.53
C VAL A 333 -3.35 -2.09 9.85
N THR A 334 -3.38 -0.79 10.18
CA THR A 334 -2.18 -0.03 10.53
C THR A 334 -1.48 -0.60 11.77
N ALA A 335 -2.23 -0.94 12.82
CA ALA A 335 -1.68 -1.61 14.01
C ALA A 335 -1.02 -2.95 13.67
N GLY A 336 -1.65 -3.77 12.83
CA GLY A 336 -1.08 -5.05 12.37
C GLY A 336 0.22 -4.87 11.58
N LEU A 337 0.29 -3.89 10.69
CA LEU A 337 1.50 -3.58 9.91
C LEU A 337 2.62 -3.02 10.78
N ILE A 338 2.31 -2.14 11.75
CA ILE A 338 3.29 -1.70 12.74
C ILE A 338 3.83 -2.89 13.53
N ALA A 339 2.94 -3.78 13.98
CA ALA A 339 3.36 -4.95 14.72
C ALA A 339 4.30 -5.84 13.90
N LEU A 340 3.97 -6.09 12.62
CA LEU A 340 4.80 -6.84 11.68
C LEU A 340 6.21 -6.25 11.55
N LEU A 341 6.33 -4.92 11.49
CA LEU A 341 7.61 -4.23 11.34
C LEU A 341 8.42 -4.14 12.66
N ILE A 342 7.76 -4.12 13.81
CA ILE A 342 8.40 -3.97 15.12
C ILE A 342 8.81 -5.31 15.75
N VAL A 343 8.11 -6.41 15.48
CA VAL A 343 8.47 -7.75 15.99
C VAL A 343 9.94 -8.10 15.72
N PRO A 344 10.50 -7.90 14.50
CA PRO A 344 11.92 -8.13 14.26
C PRO A 344 12.86 -7.29 15.12
N LEU A 345 12.50 -6.02 15.40
CA LEU A 345 13.30 -5.16 16.29
C LEU A 345 13.28 -5.68 17.73
N GLY A 346 12.11 -6.11 18.22
CA GLY A 346 11.98 -6.80 19.51
C GLY A 346 12.86 -8.05 19.58
N TYR A 347 12.80 -8.87 18.53
CA TYR A 347 13.61 -10.09 18.41
C TYR A 347 15.11 -9.80 18.47
N TRP A 348 15.62 -8.89 17.62
CA TRP A 348 17.03 -8.53 17.61
C TRP A 348 17.49 -7.86 18.90
N SER A 349 16.62 -7.09 19.56
CA SER A 349 16.95 -6.47 20.84
C SER A 349 17.23 -7.49 21.95
N SER A 350 16.51 -8.62 21.97
CA SER A 350 16.83 -9.72 22.89
C SER A 350 18.11 -10.45 22.48
N ALA A 351 18.40 -10.57 21.19
CA ALA A 351 19.59 -11.25 20.66
C ALA A 351 20.91 -10.51 20.96
N VAL A 352 20.87 -9.22 21.29
CA VAL A 352 22.06 -8.43 21.68
C VAL A 352 22.68 -8.93 23.00
N GLY A 353 21.90 -9.56 23.88
CA GLY A 353 22.37 -10.04 25.19
C GLY A 353 22.68 -8.94 26.22
N ARG A 354 22.45 -7.67 25.90
CA ARG A 354 22.67 -6.50 26.79
C ARG A 354 21.40 -5.64 26.92
N PRO A 355 20.46 -5.99 27.82
CA PRO A 355 19.16 -5.34 27.92
C PRO A 355 19.25 -3.84 28.22
N ARG A 356 20.25 -3.42 29.02
CA ARG A 356 20.48 -2.01 29.41
C ARG A 356 20.71 -1.08 28.22
N TRP A 357 21.18 -1.59 27.08
CA TRP A 357 21.38 -0.80 25.87
C TRP A 357 20.26 -1.05 24.84
N ALA A 358 19.84 -2.31 24.67
CA ALA A 358 18.89 -2.67 23.62
C ALA A 358 17.46 -2.14 23.87
N LEU A 359 16.99 -2.16 25.12
CA LEU A 359 15.65 -1.67 25.47
C LEU A 359 15.49 -0.16 25.25
N PRO A 360 16.42 0.71 25.67
CA PRO A 360 16.36 2.13 25.34
C PRO A 360 16.35 2.41 23.84
N VAL A 361 17.14 1.69 23.04
CA VAL A 361 17.17 1.87 21.57
C VAL A 361 15.83 1.51 20.95
N LEU A 362 15.24 0.38 21.36
CA LEU A 362 13.93 -0.04 20.88
C LEU A 362 12.82 0.94 21.31
N GLY A 363 12.82 1.35 22.58
CA GLY A 363 11.87 2.33 23.11
C GLY A 363 11.99 3.68 22.40
N LEU A 364 13.21 4.18 22.20
CA LEU A 364 13.46 5.41 21.47
C LEU A 364 13.02 5.30 20.01
N ALA A 365 13.24 4.16 19.35
CA ALA A 365 12.76 3.95 17.99
C ALA A 365 11.23 4.07 17.94
N VAL A 366 10.49 3.39 18.84
CA VAL A 366 9.02 3.46 18.88
C VAL A 366 8.53 4.89 19.15
N VAL A 367 9.13 5.59 20.12
CA VAL A 367 8.79 6.98 20.43
C VAL A 367 9.10 7.92 19.27
N ALA A 368 10.26 7.75 18.64
CA ALA A 368 10.63 8.54 17.48
C ALA A 368 9.69 8.29 16.30
N GLY A 369 9.33 7.03 16.03
CA GLY A 369 8.48 6.66 14.90
C GLY A 369 7.03 7.10 15.06
N LEU A 370 6.47 6.97 16.26
CA LEU A 370 5.05 7.28 16.51
C LEU A 370 4.81 8.68 17.09
N GLY A 371 5.85 9.37 17.56
CA GLY A 371 5.75 10.72 18.12
C GLY A 371 6.53 11.75 17.32
N ILE A 372 7.85 11.59 17.23
CA ILE A 372 8.76 12.62 16.71
C ILE A 372 8.66 12.78 15.18
N VAL A 373 8.74 11.68 14.43
CA VAL A 373 8.66 11.70 12.95
C VAL A 373 7.33 12.29 12.48
N PRO A 374 6.15 11.90 13.03
CA PRO A 374 4.90 12.59 12.73
C PRO A 374 4.94 14.08 13.04
N ALA A 375 5.43 14.48 14.21
CA ALA A 375 5.50 15.89 14.60
C ALA A 375 6.38 16.72 13.64
N LEU A 376 7.54 16.21 13.24
CA LEU A 376 8.42 16.85 12.25
C LEU A 376 7.77 16.97 10.87
N GLY A 377 6.87 16.05 10.52
CA GLY A 377 6.09 16.10 9.27
C GLY A 377 4.80 16.93 9.34
N GLY A 378 4.48 17.55 10.49
CA GLY A 378 3.24 18.28 10.71
C GLY A 378 2.01 17.39 10.95
N TYR A 379 2.21 16.11 11.27
CA TYR A 379 1.16 15.15 11.60
C TYR A 379 0.94 15.07 13.12
N PRO A 380 -0.27 14.72 13.58
CA PRO A 380 -0.46 14.38 14.99
C PRO A 380 0.36 13.14 15.36
N PRO A 381 0.67 12.96 16.67
CA PRO A 381 1.22 11.70 17.14
C PRO A 381 0.33 10.51 16.74
N GLY A 382 0.95 9.34 16.60
CA GLY A 382 0.27 8.08 16.29
C GLY A 382 -0.87 7.81 17.25
N HIS A 383 -1.94 7.20 16.75
CA HIS A 383 -3.10 6.87 17.57
C HIS A 383 -2.74 5.85 18.67
N TRP A 384 -3.43 5.85 19.82
CA TRP A 384 -3.08 4.97 20.95
C TRP A 384 -2.98 3.48 20.59
N SER A 385 -3.79 3.03 19.62
CA SER A 385 -3.75 1.64 19.13
C SER A 385 -2.44 1.30 18.41
N GLU A 386 -1.80 2.27 17.77
CA GLU A 386 -0.50 2.13 17.12
C GLU A 386 0.61 1.99 18.16
N TRP A 387 0.55 2.79 19.24
CA TRP A 387 1.46 2.69 20.38
C TRP A 387 1.34 1.34 21.10
N LEU A 388 0.11 0.90 21.36
CA LEU A 388 -0.15 -0.41 21.96
C LEU A 388 0.38 -1.54 21.07
N ALA A 389 0.13 -1.48 19.75
CA ALA A 389 0.63 -2.47 18.81
C ALA A 389 2.17 -2.49 18.78
N GLY A 390 2.82 -1.33 18.75
CA GLY A 390 4.29 -1.23 18.82
C GLY A 390 4.86 -1.83 20.10
N ALA A 391 4.27 -1.54 21.26
CA ALA A 391 4.70 -2.09 22.53
C ALA A 391 4.51 -3.62 22.62
N LEU A 392 3.35 -4.13 22.22
CA LEU A 392 3.06 -5.56 22.23
C LEU A 392 3.95 -6.32 21.23
N ALA A 393 4.19 -5.77 20.05
CA ALA A 393 5.08 -6.35 19.05
C ALA A 393 6.53 -6.41 19.50
N ALA A 394 7.02 -5.34 20.14
CA ALA A 394 8.35 -5.31 20.74
C ALA A 394 8.51 -6.41 21.80
N ALA A 395 7.53 -6.55 22.70
CA ALA A 395 7.52 -7.60 23.71
C ALA A 395 7.43 -9.01 23.09
N ALA A 396 6.55 -9.20 22.10
CA ALA A 396 6.39 -10.47 21.40
C ALA A 396 7.69 -10.90 20.69
N GLY A 397 8.34 -9.98 19.97
CA GLY A 397 9.64 -10.24 19.35
C GLY A 397 10.70 -10.67 20.36
N TRP A 398 10.77 -9.96 21.49
CA TRP A 398 11.69 -10.30 22.58
C TRP A 398 11.47 -11.72 23.12
N VAL A 399 10.20 -12.08 23.39
CA VAL A 399 9.82 -13.41 23.88
C VAL A 399 10.13 -14.49 22.84
N LEU A 400 9.83 -14.26 21.56
CA LEU A 400 10.10 -15.20 20.47
C LEU A 400 11.60 -15.56 20.40
N HIS A 401 12.49 -14.58 20.54
CA HIS A 401 13.93 -14.85 20.60
C HIS A 401 14.31 -15.71 21.81
N ARG A 402 13.74 -15.43 23.00
CA ARG A 402 14.01 -16.23 24.22
C ARG A 402 13.58 -17.69 24.06
N LEU A 403 12.41 -17.91 23.46
CA LEU A 403 11.93 -19.25 23.14
C LEU A 403 12.84 -19.95 22.13
N ALA A 404 13.25 -19.26 21.07
CA ALA A 404 14.17 -19.82 20.08
C ALA A 404 15.52 -20.20 20.70
N ALA A 405 16.11 -19.32 21.52
CA ALA A 405 17.38 -19.55 22.21
C ALA A 405 17.30 -20.67 23.26
N TYR A 406 16.12 -20.95 23.82
CA TYR A 406 15.91 -22.08 24.73
C TYR A 406 15.91 -23.42 24.00
N LEU A 407 15.42 -23.46 22.76
CA LEU A 407 15.35 -24.68 21.93
C LEU A 407 16.68 -25.00 21.23
N GLU A 408 17.52 -24.00 20.94
CA GLU A 408 18.76 -24.17 20.17
C GLU A 408 19.82 -25.10 20.84
N PRO A 409 20.06 -25.07 22.17
CA PRO A 409 20.96 -26.01 22.84
C PRO A 409 20.57 -27.48 22.68
N GLN A 410 19.28 -27.77 22.43
CA GLN A 410 18.80 -29.14 22.22
C GLN A 410 19.07 -29.65 20.80
N CYS A 411 19.34 -28.77 19.83
CA CYS A 411 19.67 -29.15 18.45
C CYS A 411 21.17 -29.15 18.15
N GLY A 412 22.01 -28.56 19.01
CA GLY A 412 23.45 -28.41 18.82
C GLY A 412 24.34 -29.29 19.71
N SER A 413 23.78 -30.11 20.60
CA SER A 413 24.58 -30.99 21.47
C SER A 413 25.13 -32.19 20.69
N PRO A 414 26.46 -32.34 20.53
CA PRO A 414 27.08 -33.48 19.85
C PRO A 414 26.91 -34.82 20.61
N SER A 415 26.24 -34.82 21.76
CA SER A 415 25.98 -36.01 22.58
C SER A 415 25.02 -37.02 21.94
N ALA A 416 24.24 -36.62 20.92
CA ALA A 416 23.24 -37.48 20.29
C ALA A 416 23.79 -38.39 19.17
N SER A 417 25.07 -38.27 18.80
CA SER A 417 25.68 -39.10 17.74
C SER A 417 26.67 -40.17 18.23
N VAL A 418 26.77 -40.42 19.54
CA VAL A 418 27.75 -41.37 20.10
C VAL A 418 27.11 -42.69 20.58
N SER A 419 25.78 -42.86 20.53
CA SER A 419 25.10 -44.04 21.10
C SER A 419 24.54 -45.07 20.11
N SER A 420 25.14 -45.24 18.92
CA SER A 420 24.67 -46.26 17.95
C SER A 420 25.79 -47.07 17.30
N SER A 421 26.90 -47.29 18.00
CA SER A 421 27.94 -48.25 17.62
C SER A 421 28.29 -49.12 18.82
N SER A 422 27.41 -50.08 19.10
CA SER A 422 27.65 -51.23 19.98
C SER A 422 26.79 -52.37 19.51
#